data_AF-A0A920L3V5-F1
#
_entry.id   AF-A0A920L3V5-F1
#
_cell.length_a   1.000
_cell.length_b   1.000
_cell.length_c   1.000
_cell.angle_alpha   90.00
_cell.angle_beta   90.00
_cell.angle_gamma   90.00
#
_symmetry.space_group_name_H-M   'P 1'
#
loop_
_entity.id
_entity.type
_entity.pdbx_description
1 polymer ?
#
loop_
_entity_poly.entity_id
_entity_poly.type
_entity_poly.pdbx_seq_one_letter_code
_entity_poly.pdbx_strand_id
1 'polypeptide(L)'
;MTIEDGEEIDQEWISLDELSSKKNDRNEIVANLLGNIFEVLDTFPKKGFIAFKEKFEDMNYLAGKECTVNHEGNQKFGTVIGVNDIGELEIKQGSKYLALRYGEVSIREL
;
A
#
# COMPACT_ATOMS: atom_id res chain seq x y z
N MET A 1 6.10 -15.24 13.55
CA MET A 1 4.70 -15.19 13.99
C MET A 1 4.17 -16.58 13.70
N THR A 2 3.75 -17.31 14.72
CA THR A 2 3.09 -18.61 14.54
C THR A 2 1.62 -18.40 14.17
N ILE A 3 0.92 -19.46 13.76
CA ILE A 3 -0.54 -19.41 13.57
C ILE A 3 -1.25 -19.03 14.88
N GLU A 4 -0.73 -19.52 16.01
CA GLU A 4 -1.22 -19.18 17.36
C GLU A 4 -1.09 -17.67 17.67
N ASP A 5 -0.02 -17.02 17.23
CA ASP A 5 0.16 -15.57 17.40
C ASP A 5 -0.90 -14.74 16.65
N GLY A 6 -1.58 -15.33 15.66
CA GLY A 6 -2.54 -14.68 14.75
C GLY A 6 -4.00 -15.11 14.94
N GLU A 7 -4.33 -15.83 16.02
CA GLU A 7 -5.68 -16.40 16.23
C GLU A 7 -6.81 -15.36 16.19
N GLU A 8 -6.54 -14.13 16.64
CA GLU A 8 -7.52 -13.03 16.69
C GLU A 8 -7.58 -12.22 15.37
N ILE A 9 -6.78 -12.56 14.36
CA ILE A 9 -6.77 -11.85 13.07
C ILE A 9 -7.85 -12.45 12.17
N ASP A 10 -8.92 -11.69 11.94
CA ASP A 10 -10.10 -12.10 11.18
C ASP A 10 -10.00 -11.86 9.66
N GLN A 11 -8.82 -11.44 9.18
CA GLN A 11 -8.49 -11.19 7.78
C GLN A 11 -7.36 -12.10 7.29
N GLU A 12 -7.23 -12.28 5.98
CA GLU A 12 -6.13 -13.03 5.40
C GLU A 12 -4.78 -12.41 5.78
N TRP A 13 -3.85 -13.24 6.25
CA TRP A 13 -2.51 -12.82 6.66
C TRP A 13 -1.47 -13.89 6.31
N ILE A 14 -0.21 -13.48 6.25
CA ILE A 14 0.94 -14.36 6.02
C ILE A 14 2.17 -13.81 6.73
N SER A 15 3.11 -14.69 7.11
CA SER A 15 4.42 -14.30 7.60
C SER A 15 5.52 -14.38 6.54
N LEU A 16 6.57 -13.56 6.67
CA LEU A 16 7.73 -13.62 5.78
C LEU A 16 8.43 -15.00 5.80
N ASP A 17 8.39 -15.69 6.95
CA ASP A 17 8.97 -17.02 7.11
C ASP A 17 8.23 -18.09 6.29
N GLU A 18 6.92 -17.92 6.05
CA GLU A 18 6.14 -18.82 5.18
C GLU A 18 6.46 -18.65 3.70
N LEU A 19 6.88 -17.44 3.30
CA LEU A 19 7.28 -17.13 1.91
C LEU A 19 8.75 -17.44 1.63
N SER A 20 9.56 -17.62 2.68
CA SER A 20 11.01 -17.74 2.57
C SER A 20 11.46 -19.19 2.67
N SER A 21 12.46 -19.58 1.88
CA SER A 21 13.08 -20.92 1.99
C SER A 21 13.89 -21.11 3.28
N LYS A 22 14.13 -20.04 4.03
CA LYS A 22 14.92 -19.99 5.27
C LYS A 22 14.23 -19.05 6.25
N LYS A 23 14.46 -19.30 7.54
CA LYS A 23 14.00 -18.40 8.61
C LYS A 23 14.68 -17.04 8.48
N ASN A 24 13.88 -15.99 8.56
CA ASN A 24 14.37 -14.62 8.46
C ASN A 24 14.98 -14.15 9.78
N ASP A 25 16.09 -13.41 9.71
CA ASP A 25 16.65 -12.71 10.86
C ASP A 25 15.96 -11.35 11.02
N ARG A 26 15.29 -11.16 12.16
CA ARG A 26 14.60 -9.90 12.50
C ARG A 26 15.55 -8.71 12.55
N ASN A 27 16.78 -8.89 13.03
CA ASN A 27 17.75 -7.81 13.10
C ASN A 27 18.22 -7.40 11.70
N GLU A 28 18.40 -8.36 10.80
CA GLU A 28 18.76 -8.08 9.42
C GLU A 28 17.63 -7.34 8.69
N ILE A 29 16.37 -7.79 8.84
CA ILE A 29 15.21 -7.09 8.29
C ILE A 29 15.15 -5.66 8.81
N VAL A 30 15.29 -5.45 10.13
CA VAL A 30 15.21 -4.11 10.73
C VAL A 30 16.37 -3.23 10.26
N ALA A 31 17.60 -3.75 10.19
CA ALA A 31 18.75 -2.99 9.72
C ALA A 31 18.56 -2.52 8.26
N ASN A 32 18.11 -3.43 7.38
CA ASN A 32 17.83 -3.10 5.99
C ASN A 32 16.66 -2.12 5.85
N LEU A 33 15.59 -2.29 6.63
CA LEU A 33 14.45 -1.38 6.64
C LEU A 33 14.86 0.02 7.09
N LEU A 34 15.65 0.13 8.16
CA LEU A 34 16.17 1.41 8.65
C LEU A 34 17.04 2.12 7.61
N GLY A 35 17.91 1.38 6.91
CA GLY A 35 18.70 1.92 5.80
C GLY A 35 17.82 2.56 4.72
N ASN A 36 16.78 1.85 4.27
CA ASN A 36 15.83 2.36 3.28
C ASN A 36 15.03 3.56 3.81
N ILE A 37 14.64 3.56 5.09
CA ILE A 37 13.94 4.69 5.72
C ILE A 37 14.81 5.96 5.68
N PHE A 38 16.11 5.85 5.98
CA PHE A 38 17.01 7.02 5.90
C PHE A 38 17.13 7.58 4.48
N GLU A 39 17.17 6.73 3.45
CA GLU A 39 17.16 7.18 2.05
C GLU A 39 15.87 7.92 1.68
N VAL A 40 14.73 7.40 2.15
CA VAL A 40 13.42 8.05 1.96
C VAL A 40 13.38 9.40 2.69
N LEU A 41 13.85 9.47 3.93
CA LEU A 41 13.88 10.69 4.73
C LEU A 41 14.83 11.75 4.16
N ASP A 42 15.90 11.37 3.46
CA ASP A 42 16.75 12.33 2.76
C ASP A 42 16.10 12.85 1.47
N THR A 43 15.38 11.98 0.74
CA THR A 43 14.84 12.30 -0.58
C THR A 43 13.48 13.03 -0.53
N PHE A 44 12.56 12.56 0.31
CA PHE A 44 11.17 13.02 0.34
C PHE A 44 11.04 14.53 0.64
N PRO A 45 11.76 15.14 1.60
CA PRO A 45 11.66 16.57 1.84
C PRO A 45 12.12 17.45 0.66
N LYS A 46 12.99 16.91 -0.22
CA LYS A 46 13.57 17.63 -1.35
C LYS A 46 12.74 17.51 -2.62
N LYS A 47 12.16 16.32 -2.86
CA LYS A 47 11.50 15.98 -4.12
C LYS A 47 10.01 15.66 -4.00
N GLY A 48 9.50 15.40 -2.79
CA GLY A 48 8.14 14.92 -2.57
C GLY A 48 7.92 13.47 -3.05
N PHE A 49 6.66 13.08 -3.18
CA PHE A 49 6.26 11.71 -3.54
C PHE A 49 6.64 11.33 -4.98
N ILE A 50 6.68 12.26 -5.92
CA ILE A 50 7.00 12.00 -7.33
C ILE A 50 8.32 11.23 -7.53
N ALA A 51 9.30 11.40 -6.63
CA ALA A 51 10.56 10.65 -6.67
C ALA A 51 10.40 9.14 -6.42
N PHE A 52 9.28 8.71 -5.85
CA PHE A 52 8.96 7.33 -5.52
C PHE A 52 7.81 6.76 -6.35
N LYS A 53 7.11 7.61 -7.13
CA LYS A 53 5.89 7.26 -7.85
C LYS A 53 6.06 6.05 -8.76
N GLU A 54 7.11 6.03 -9.58
CA GLU A 54 7.38 4.92 -10.51
C GLU A 54 7.51 3.59 -9.76
N LYS A 55 8.41 3.54 -8.76
CA LYS A 55 8.61 2.34 -7.93
C LYS A 55 7.34 1.94 -7.16
N PHE A 56 6.53 2.91 -6.73
CA PHE A 56 5.25 2.62 -6.07
C PHE A 56 4.27 1.97 -7.04
N GLU A 57 4.10 2.54 -8.23
CA GLU A 57 3.17 2.03 -9.25
C GLU A 57 3.56 0.64 -9.75
N ASP A 58 4.86 0.36 -9.88
CA ASP A 58 5.37 -0.98 -10.20
C ASP A 58 4.92 -2.07 -9.20
N MET A 59 4.65 -1.67 -7.96
CA MET A 59 4.21 -2.55 -6.88
C MET A 59 2.76 -2.30 -6.46
N ASN A 60 2.00 -1.50 -7.20
CA ASN A 60 0.66 -1.08 -6.82
C ASN A 60 -0.36 -2.21 -7.05
N TYR A 61 -0.58 -3.02 -6.00
CA TYR A 61 -1.55 -4.12 -6.02
C TYR A 61 -2.99 -3.70 -6.33
N LEU A 62 -3.33 -2.42 -6.10
CA LEU A 62 -4.67 -1.89 -6.33
C LEU A 62 -4.91 -1.47 -7.78
N ALA A 63 -3.84 -1.19 -8.56
CA ALA A 63 -3.97 -0.68 -9.92
C ALA A 63 -4.88 -1.57 -10.79
N GLY A 64 -5.85 -0.93 -11.45
CA GLY A 64 -6.83 -1.59 -12.31
C GLY A 64 -7.97 -2.30 -11.58
N LYS A 65 -7.97 -2.38 -10.24
CA LYS A 65 -9.03 -3.06 -9.47
C LYS A 65 -10.21 -2.13 -9.18
N GLU A 66 -11.40 -2.70 -9.19
CA GLU A 66 -12.59 -2.04 -8.64
C GLU A 66 -12.55 -2.09 -7.11
N CYS A 67 -12.72 -0.94 -6.48
CA CYS A 67 -12.66 -0.81 -5.03
C CYS A 67 -13.77 0.08 -4.49
N THR A 68 -14.06 -0.11 -3.20
CA THR A 68 -14.77 0.87 -2.39
C THR A 68 -13.75 1.58 -1.50
N VAL A 69 -13.70 2.90 -1.55
CA VAL A 69 -12.85 3.72 -0.68
C VAL A 69 -13.72 4.43 0.34
N ASN A 70 -13.48 4.21 1.63
CA ASN A 70 -14.06 5.00 2.70
C ASN A 70 -13.21 6.25 2.92
N HIS A 71 -13.74 7.40 2.54
CA HIS A 71 -13.09 8.70 2.66
C HIS A 71 -14.00 9.66 3.42
N GLU A 72 -13.54 10.14 4.58
CA GLU A 72 -14.30 11.05 5.45
C GLU A 72 -15.70 10.52 5.82
N GLY A 73 -15.81 9.22 6.08
CA GLY A 73 -17.09 8.56 6.41
C GLY A 73 -18.02 8.37 5.20
N ASN A 74 -17.59 8.72 4.00
CA ASN A 74 -18.33 8.53 2.76
C ASN A 74 -17.70 7.43 1.91
N GLN A 75 -18.52 6.51 1.41
CA GLN A 75 -18.05 5.50 0.47
C GLN A 75 -17.99 6.07 -0.95
N LYS A 76 -16.83 5.92 -1.59
CA LYS A 76 -16.60 6.14 -3.02
C LYS A 76 -16.39 4.78 -3.67
N PHE A 77 -16.89 4.61 -4.89
CA PHE A 77 -16.67 3.39 -5.66
C PHE A 77 -16.01 3.75 -6.98
N GLY A 78 -15.03 2.97 -7.42
CA GLY A 78 -14.40 3.16 -8.72
C GLY A 78 -13.24 2.21 -8.97
N THR A 79 -12.71 2.28 -10.19
CA THR A 79 -11.50 1.56 -10.59
C THR A 79 -10.28 2.38 -10.21
N VAL A 80 -9.32 1.79 -9.50
CA VAL A 80 -8.04 2.45 -9.21
C VAL A 80 -7.25 2.60 -10.49
N ILE A 81 -6.84 3.83 -10.78
CA ILE A 81 -5.99 4.17 -11.93
C ILE A 81 -4.52 4.15 -11.52
N GLY A 82 -4.22 4.55 -10.29
CA GLY A 82 -2.87 4.68 -9.78
C GLY A 82 -2.81 5.70 -8.65
N VAL A 83 -1.70 6.42 -8.57
CA VAL A 83 -1.47 7.55 -7.68
C VAL A 83 -0.96 8.76 -8.47
N ASN A 84 -1.34 9.96 -8.03
CA ASN A 84 -0.81 11.18 -8.64
C ASN A 84 0.59 11.55 -8.10
N ASP A 85 1.15 12.65 -8.60
CA ASP A 85 2.53 13.07 -8.30
C ASP A 85 2.76 13.47 -6.83
N ILE A 86 1.67 13.69 -6.07
CA ILE A 86 1.71 14.00 -4.64
C ILE A 86 1.26 12.82 -3.75
N GLY A 87 0.97 11.66 -4.36
CA GLY A 87 0.66 10.41 -3.65
C GLY A 87 -0.82 10.21 -3.32
N GLU A 88 -1.74 10.94 -3.94
CA GLU A 88 -3.18 10.70 -3.78
C GLU A 88 -3.60 9.53 -4.67
N LEU A 89 -4.47 8.66 -4.15
CA LEU A 89 -5.06 7.56 -4.91
C LEU A 89 -6.02 8.12 -5.96
N GLU A 90 -5.76 7.80 -7.23
CA GLU A 90 -6.63 8.18 -8.34
C GLU A 90 -7.61 7.05 -8.64
N ILE A 91 -8.91 7.35 -8.54
CA ILE A 91 -9.97 6.41 -8.89
C ILE A 91 -10.85 6.97 -10.01
N LYS A 92 -11.29 6.09 -10.91
CA LYS A 92 -12.26 6.39 -11.96
C LYS A 92 -13.64 5.88 -11.56
N GLN A 93 -14.59 6.80 -11.43
CA GLN A 93 -15.99 6.52 -11.14
C GLN A 93 -16.85 6.95 -12.35
N GLY A 94 -17.14 5.99 -13.23
CA GLY A 94 -17.81 6.28 -14.51
C GLY A 94 -16.96 7.20 -15.40
N SER A 95 -17.43 8.42 -15.66
CA SER A 95 -16.71 9.44 -16.42
C SER A 95 -15.88 10.41 -15.55
N LYS A 96 -15.97 10.31 -14.22
CA LYS A 96 -15.26 11.18 -13.28
C LYS A 96 -13.97 10.53 -12.79
N TYR A 97 -12.95 11.35 -12.57
CA TYR A 97 -11.73 10.98 -11.85
C TYR A 97 -11.72 11.69 -10.51
N LEU A 98 -11.40 10.96 -9.45
CA LEU A 98 -11.29 11.46 -8.08
C LEU A 98 -9.87 11.19 -7.59
N ALA A 99 -9.25 12.19 -6.96
CA ALA A 99 -8.00 12.03 -6.23
C ALA A 99 -8.32 12.03 -4.73
N LEU A 100 -7.87 10.99 -4.02
CA LEU A 100 -8.15 10.78 -2.61
C LEU A 100 -6.84 10.76 -1.81
N ARG A 101 -6.70 11.71 -0.88
CA ARG A 101 -5.46 11.90 -0.11
C ARG A 101 -5.20 10.86 0.97
N TYR A 102 -6.27 10.27 1.50
CA TYR A 102 -6.24 9.22 2.51
C TYR A 102 -7.58 8.46 2.49
N GLY A 103 -7.66 7.35 3.20
CA GLY A 103 -8.88 6.57 3.34
C GLY A 103 -8.59 5.09 3.50
N GLU A 104 -9.62 4.32 3.82
CA GLU A 104 -9.54 2.87 3.83
C GLU A 104 -10.04 2.34 2.49
N VAL A 105 -9.25 1.47 1.85
CA VAL A 105 -9.60 0.87 0.58
C VAL A 105 -10.00 -0.58 0.81
N SER A 106 -11.21 -0.94 0.37
CA SER A 106 -11.67 -2.32 0.31
C SER A 106 -11.78 -2.74 -1.14
N ILE A 107 -11.05 -3.79 -1.51
CA ILE A 107 -11.20 -4.45 -2.80
C ILE A 107 -12.44 -5.35 -2.68
N ARG A 108 -13.33 -5.32 -3.67
CA ARG A 108 -14.35 -6.37 -3.77
C ARG A 108 -13.71 -7.54 -4.50
N GLU A 109 -13.60 -8.68 -3.82
CA GLU A 109 -13.47 -9.93 -4.54
C GLU A 109 -14.77 -10.19 -5.28
N LEU A 110 -14.66 -10.52 -6.57
CA LEU A 110 -15.80 -10.92 -7.41
C LEU A 110 -16.23 -12.35 -7.09
#